data_AF-A0AAU4TYL8-F1
#
_entry.id   AF-A0AAU4TYL8-F1
#
_cell.length_a   1.000
_cell.length_b   1.000
_cell.length_c   1.000
_cell.angle_alpha   90.00
_cell.angle_beta   90.00
_cell.angle_gamma   90.00
#
_symmetry.space_group_name_H-M   'P 1'
#
loop_
_entity.id
_entity.type
_entity.pdbx_description
1 polymer ?
#
loop_
_entity_poly.entity_id
_entity_poly.type
_entity_poly.pdbx_seq_one_letter_code
_entity_poly.pdbx_strand_id
1 'polypeptide(L)'
;MTEWPSRSSTPCSTVYGPSTPRALDQDGPHTGVRVEELTEITHLALVSYKLPDTGEIVPLLQIVPSKSHEERLLLVSPELASVLATISKRLRDANGGKIPLTARYDDHERVTGPVLPHLFQRRHYWQPQVMGQNTVSRLLRKTLERMGLRDQAGNPMRYTPHDFRRMFATEAVTGGLPVHIAARILGHKALTTTQAYLAVFQDDLIRTYRGFLDRRRAERPVEEYREPTEQEWRAFQQHFELRKVSLGTCGRPYGTPCKHEHACIRCPVLQIDPRQRGRLIEIIQNLHERIREARGNGWLGEVEGLQASLDAATAKLNSLTLP
;
A
#
# COMPACT_ATOMS: atom_id res chain seq x y z
N MET A 1 14.25 -48.01 47.12
CA MET A 1 15.25 -47.32 47.94
C MET A 1 16.40 -46.95 47.02
N THR A 2 16.82 -45.66 47.08
CA THR A 2 18.14 -45.11 46.65
C THR A 2 18.48 -45.24 45.13
N GLU A 3 18.96 -44.26 44.35
CA GLU A 3 19.75 -43.04 44.51
C GLU A 3 19.58 -42.13 43.26
N TRP A 4 19.93 -40.84 43.39
CA TRP A 4 20.11 -39.86 42.29
C TRP A 4 21.42 -40.11 41.50
N PRO A 5 21.62 -39.49 40.31
CA PRO A 5 22.54 -38.35 40.32
C PRO A 5 22.16 -37.18 39.40
N SER A 6 22.60 -36.01 39.84
CA SER A 6 22.70 -34.74 39.11
C SER A 6 23.94 -34.68 38.21
N ARG A 7 23.86 -33.92 37.11
CA ARG A 7 24.89 -33.20 36.31
C ARG A 7 24.31 -33.04 34.89
N SER A 8 24.54 -31.99 34.10
CA SER A 8 25.39 -30.82 34.17
C SER A 8 24.98 -29.87 33.04
N SER A 9 25.10 -28.57 33.29
CA SER A 9 24.99 -27.47 32.34
C SER A 9 26.11 -27.46 31.28
N THR A 10 25.76 -27.32 30.00
CA THR A 10 26.57 -26.60 29.00
C THR A 10 25.64 -26.07 27.89
N PRO A 11 25.75 -24.79 27.47
CA PRO A 11 24.86 -24.20 26.49
C PRO A 11 25.35 -24.52 25.07
N CYS A 12 24.48 -25.12 24.24
CA CYS A 12 24.74 -25.26 22.81
C CYS A 12 24.36 -23.96 22.11
N SER A 13 25.35 -23.12 21.87
CA SER A 13 25.28 -21.97 20.97
C SER A 13 25.20 -22.46 19.52
N THR A 14 23.99 -22.49 18.95
CA THR A 14 23.82 -22.68 17.50
C THR A 14 23.54 -21.33 16.85
N VAL A 15 24.54 -20.91 16.09
CA VAL A 15 24.57 -19.80 15.13
C VAL A 15 23.44 -19.96 14.12
N TYR A 16 22.54 -18.98 14.01
CA TYR A 16 21.62 -18.86 12.87
C TYR A 16 21.93 -17.58 12.10
N GLY A 17 22.45 -17.77 10.89
CA GLY A 17 22.58 -16.76 9.84
C GLY A 17 21.22 -16.40 9.21
N PRO A 18 21.20 -15.43 8.29
CA PRO A 18 20.02 -14.62 8.00
C PRO A 18 19.25 -15.15 6.78
N SER A 19 18.06 -15.72 6.97
CA SER A 19 17.06 -15.84 5.89
C SER A 19 15.76 -16.48 6.39
N THR A 20 14.84 -15.66 6.90
CA THR A 20 13.38 -15.86 6.75
C THR A 20 12.68 -14.62 7.30
N PRO A 21 11.65 -14.07 6.62
CA PRO A 21 10.85 -13.00 7.19
C PRO A 21 10.21 -13.53 8.46
N ARG A 22 10.44 -12.83 9.58
CA ARG A 22 9.92 -13.12 10.91
C ARG A 22 8.50 -13.66 10.81
N ALA A 23 8.35 -14.92 11.23
CA ALA A 23 7.09 -15.52 11.57
C ALA A 23 6.29 -14.55 12.44
N LEU A 24 5.01 -14.41 12.10
CA LEU A 24 3.96 -13.80 12.89
C LEU A 24 3.84 -14.54 14.22
N ASP A 25 4.74 -14.26 15.15
CA ASP A 25 4.71 -14.79 16.50
C ASP A 25 4.42 -13.63 17.45
N GLN A 26 3.14 -13.48 17.82
CA GLN A 26 2.62 -12.96 19.10
C GLN A 26 1.11 -12.68 18.99
N ASP A 27 0.29 -13.67 19.35
CA ASP A 27 -1.08 -13.63 19.92
C ASP A 27 -1.98 -12.38 19.67
N GLY A 28 -1.98 -11.88 18.44
CA GLY A 28 -2.87 -10.81 17.97
C GLY A 28 -4.22 -11.34 17.47
N PRO A 29 -5.28 -10.53 17.48
CA PRO A 29 -6.59 -10.91 16.92
C PRO A 29 -6.48 -11.32 15.43
N HIS A 30 -6.74 -12.59 15.11
CA HIS A 30 -6.24 -13.22 13.87
C HIS A 30 -6.84 -12.78 12.53
N THR A 31 -7.99 -12.11 12.45
CA THR A 31 -8.67 -11.85 11.15
C THR A 31 -9.35 -10.50 10.97
N GLY A 32 -9.45 -9.67 12.02
CA GLY A 32 -10.08 -8.35 11.94
C GLY A 32 -11.53 -8.33 11.43
N VAL A 33 -12.26 -9.46 11.44
CA VAL A 33 -13.62 -9.59 10.91
C VAL A 33 -14.61 -8.75 11.73
N ARG A 34 -15.61 -8.13 11.09
CA ARG A 34 -16.65 -7.36 11.81
C ARG A 34 -17.58 -8.30 12.57
N VAL A 35 -18.26 -7.80 13.60
CA VAL A 35 -19.15 -8.64 14.43
C VAL A 35 -20.35 -9.16 13.63
N GLU A 36 -20.88 -8.35 12.72
CA GLU A 36 -21.93 -8.72 11.78
C GLU A 36 -21.48 -9.85 10.84
N GLU A 37 -20.31 -9.69 10.22
CA GLU A 37 -19.70 -10.68 9.34
C GLU A 37 -19.43 -11.99 10.10
N LEU A 38 -18.94 -11.90 11.33
CA LEU A 38 -18.72 -13.06 12.21
C LEU A 38 -20.00 -13.86 12.42
N THR A 39 -21.12 -13.18 12.70
CA THR A 39 -22.42 -13.84 12.91
C THR A 39 -23.01 -14.45 11.64
N GLU A 40 -22.53 -14.05 10.47
CA GLU A 40 -22.96 -14.58 9.18
C GLU A 40 -22.16 -15.81 8.73
N ILE A 41 -20.98 -16.06 9.31
CA ILE A 41 -20.13 -17.19 8.93
C ILE A 41 -20.92 -18.50 8.97
N THR A 42 -20.90 -19.20 7.84
CA THR A 42 -21.50 -20.53 7.69
C THR A 42 -20.42 -21.60 7.65
N HIS A 43 -20.80 -22.86 7.81
CA HIS A 43 -19.84 -23.97 7.69
C HIS A 43 -19.18 -24.05 6.31
N LEU A 44 -19.81 -23.46 5.28
CA LEU A 44 -19.32 -23.43 3.90
C LEU A 44 -18.23 -22.37 3.69
N ALA A 45 -18.05 -21.45 4.64
CA ALA A 45 -17.09 -20.36 4.52
C ALA A 45 -15.64 -20.83 4.63
N LEU A 46 -15.38 -22.04 5.15
CA LEU A 46 -14.02 -22.59 5.23
C LEU A 46 -13.68 -23.35 3.96
N VAL A 47 -12.74 -22.81 3.19
CA VAL A 47 -12.29 -23.36 1.91
C VAL A 47 -10.83 -23.75 2.04
N SER A 48 -10.46 -24.94 1.54
CA SER A 48 -9.05 -25.34 1.45
C SER A 48 -8.49 -24.90 0.11
N TYR A 49 -7.38 -24.16 0.12
CA TYR A 49 -6.70 -23.72 -1.10
C TYR A 49 -5.32 -24.38 -1.18
N LYS A 50 -5.01 -24.98 -2.32
CA LYS A 50 -3.70 -25.58 -2.58
C LYS A 50 -2.83 -24.58 -3.33
N LEU A 51 -1.70 -24.20 -2.75
CA LEU A 51 -0.77 -23.28 -3.39
C LEU A 51 -0.21 -23.93 -4.67
N PRO A 52 -0.22 -23.25 -5.82
CA PRO A 52 0.24 -23.81 -7.09
C PRO A 52 1.72 -24.23 -7.06
N ASP A 53 2.55 -23.44 -6.39
CA ASP A 53 4.01 -23.58 -6.44
C ASP A 53 4.54 -24.60 -5.43
N THR A 54 3.96 -24.63 -4.22
CA THR A 54 4.44 -25.49 -3.11
C THR A 54 3.59 -26.75 -2.92
N GLY A 55 2.37 -26.76 -3.43
CA GLY A 55 1.39 -27.82 -3.17
C GLY A 55 0.85 -27.86 -1.74
N GLU A 56 1.21 -26.89 -0.90
CA GLU A 56 0.74 -26.74 0.48
C GLU A 56 -0.75 -26.40 0.51
N ILE A 57 -1.50 -26.99 1.45
CA ILE A 57 -2.92 -26.72 1.65
C ILE A 57 -3.07 -25.71 2.79
N VAL A 58 -3.61 -24.54 2.47
CA VAL A 58 -3.91 -23.49 3.46
C VAL A 58 -5.42 -23.33 3.63
N PRO A 59 -5.91 -23.20 4.87
CA PRO A 59 -7.31 -22.88 5.12
C PRO A 59 -7.56 -21.40 4.83
N LEU A 60 -8.61 -21.12 4.06
CA LEU A 60 -9.14 -19.80 3.79
C LEU A 60 -10.53 -19.67 4.39
N LEU A 61 -10.83 -18.48 4.92
CA LEU A 61 -12.15 -18.09 5.39
C LEU A 61 -12.76 -17.09 4.42
N GLN A 62 -13.84 -17.50 3.77
CA GLN A 62 -14.65 -16.66 2.90
C GLN A 62 -15.58 -15.77 3.73
N ILE A 63 -15.40 -14.46 3.59
CA ILE A 63 -16.30 -13.47 4.16
C ILE A 63 -17.18 -12.94 3.02
N VAL A 64 -18.44 -13.35 3.05
CA VAL A 64 -19.49 -12.86 2.16
C VAL A 64 -19.90 -11.46 2.64
N PRO A 65 -20.13 -10.49 1.73
CA PRO A 65 -20.35 -9.12 2.14
C PRO A 65 -21.71 -8.91 2.79
N SER A 66 -21.74 -8.23 3.95
CA SER A 66 -22.95 -7.57 4.45
C SER A 66 -22.92 -6.09 4.02
N LYS A 67 -23.87 -5.72 3.17
CA LYS A 67 -24.33 -4.34 2.85
C LYS A 67 -23.40 -3.27 2.27
N SER A 68 -22.08 -3.37 2.35
CA SER A 68 -21.22 -2.34 1.74
C SER A 68 -19.79 -2.77 1.46
N HIS A 69 -19.48 -4.05 1.65
CA HIS A 69 -18.13 -4.58 1.51
C HIS A 69 -18.02 -5.49 0.30
N GLU A 70 -16.79 -5.76 -0.10
CA GLU A 70 -16.49 -6.72 -1.15
C GLU A 70 -16.31 -8.09 -0.51
N GLU A 71 -16.71 -9.13 -1.24
CA GLU A 71 -16.35 -10.49 -0.89
C GLU A 71 -14.83 -10.62 -0.81
N ARG A 72 -14.36 -11.35 0.21
CA ARG A 72 -12.93 -11.57 0.43
C ARG A 72 -12.64 -12.93 1.03
N LEU A 73 -11.48 -13.47 0.65
CA LEU A 73 -10.90 -14.68 1.23
C LEU A 73 -9.79 -14.25 2.18
N LEU A 74 -9.89 -14.69 3.43
CA LEU A 74 -8.90 -14.42 4.47
C LEU A 74 -8.10 -15.69 4.72
N LEU A 75 -6.77 -15.59 4.67
CA LEU A 75 -5.92 -16.67 5.16
C LEU A 75 -6.09 -16.74 6.69
N VAL A 76 -6.39 -17.92 7.20
CA VAL A 76 -6.59 -18.13 8.64
C VAL A 76 -5.47 -18.97 9.22
N SER A 77 -5.07 -18.63 10.44
CA SER A 77 -4.06 -19.42 11.15
C SER A 77 -4.61 -20.80 11.54
N PRO A 78 -3.73 -21.79 11.78
CA PRO A 78 -4.13 -23.11 12.27
C PRO A 78 -4.97 -23.06 13.55
N GLU A 79 -4.67 -22.11 14.45
CA GLU A 79 -5.38 -21.91 15.72
C GLU A 79 -6.83 -21.48 15.47
N LEU A 80 -7.03 -20.48 14.60
CA LEU A 80 -8.38 -20.05 14.25
C LEU A 80 -9.15 -21.15 13.50
N ALA A 81 -8.51 -21.85 12.58
CA ALA A 81 -9.11 -22.99 11.89
C ALA A 81 -9.56 -24.07 12.89
N SER A 82 -8.74 -24.37 13.90
CA SER A 82 -9.05 -25.31 14.98
C SER A 82 -10.25 -24.86 15.83
N VAL A 83 -10.34 -23.55 16.15
CA VAL A 83 -11.50 -22.98 16.86
C VAL A 83 -12.78 -23.15 16.06
N LEU A 84 -12.77 -22.82 14.76
CA LEU A 84 -13.95 -22.96 13.90
C LEU A 84 -14.36 -24.43 13.69
N ALA A 85 -13.38 -25.33 13.57
CA ALA A 85 -13.62 -26.77 13.54
C ALA A 85 -14.25 -27.27 14.85
N THR A 86 -13.77 -26.78 16.00
CA THR A 86 -14.33 -27.08 17.33
C THR A 86 -15.77 -26.61 17.47
N ILE A 87 -16.10 -25.41 16.98
CA ILE A 87 -17.48 -24.89 16.95
C ILE A 87 -18.36 -25.81 16.10
N SER A 88 -17.89 -26.15 14.90
CA SER A 88 -18.64 -27.03 13.98
C SER A 88 -18.88 -28.41 14.58
N LYS A 89 -17.88 -28.99 15.27
CA LYS A 89 -17.99 -30.26 15.97
C LYS A 89 -19.03 -30.19 17.09
N ARG A 90 -18.96 -29.17 17.97
CA ARG A 90 -19.95 -28.97 19.05
C ARG A 90 -21.38 -28.85 18.54
N LEU A 91 -21.58 -28.17 17.41
CA LEU A 91 -22.90 -28.08 16.78
C LEU A 91 -23.39 -29.43 16.27
N ARG A 92 -22.53 -30.21 15.60
CA ARG A 92 -22.88 -31.56 15.13
C ARG A 92 -23.20 -32.51 16.28
N ASP A 93 -22.36 -32.53 17.32
CA ASP A 93 -22.54 -33.39 18.49
C ASP A 93 -23.88 -33.10 19.19
N ALA A 94 -24.28 -31.83 19.28
CA ALA A 94 -25.54 -31.42 19.91
C ALA A 94 -26.79 -31.66 19.04
N ASN A 95 -26.65 -31.96 17.74
CA ASN A 95 -27.76 -32.01 16.77
C ASN A 95 -27.70 -33.25 15.85
N GLY A 96 -27.30 -34.40 16.39
CA GLY A 96 -27.37 -35.68 15.67
C GLY A 96 -26.45 -35.75 14.44
N GLY A 97 -25.27 -35.14 14.52
CA GLY A 97 -24.26 -35.15 13.46
C GLY A 97 -24.43 -34.06 12.39
N LYS A 98 -25.48 -33.24 12.47
CA LYS A 98 -25.76 -32.17 11.49
C LYS A 98 -25.60 -30.79 12.10
N ILE A 99 -25.25 -29.80 11.27
CA ILE A 99 -25.34 -28.39 11.65
C ILE A 99 -26.77 -27.92 11.33
N PRO A 100 -27.55 -27.43 12.31
CA PRO A 100 -28.91 -26.95 12.05
C PRO A 100 -28.92 -25.80 11.04
N LEU A 101 -29.93 -25.79 10.19
CA LEU A 101 -30.19 -24.68 9.28
C LEU A 101 -31.03 -23.65 10.04
N THR A 102 -30.56 -22.41 10.09
CA THR A 102 -31.26 -21.31 10.79
C THR A 102 -31.26 -20.06 9.93
N ALA A 103 -32.29 -19.23 10.06
CA ALA A 103 -32.32 -17.93 9.41
C ALA A 103 -31.78 -16.85 10.35
N ARG A 104 -31.03 -15.89 9.81
CA ARG A 104 -30.57 -14.70 10.53
C ARG A 104 -31.52 -13.53 10.27
N TYR A 105 -31.88 -12.80 11.31
CA TYR A 105 -32.52 -11.49 11.16
C TYR A 105 -31.44 -10.40 11.01
N ASP A 106 -31.52 -9.60 9.95
CA ASP A 106 -30.69 -8.41 9.76
C ASP A 106 -31.36 -7.20 10.41
N ASP A 107 -30.83 -6.76 11.55
CA ASP A 107 -31.39 -5.62 12.30
C ASP A 107 -31.40 -4.30 11.50
N HIS A 108 -30.50 -4.15 10.52
CA HIS A 108 -30.39 -2.93 9.72
C HIS A 108 -31.36 -2.92 8.52
N GLU A 109 -31.59 -4.05 7.86
CA GLU A 109 -32.47 -4.21 6.69
C GLU A 109 -33.87 -4.57 7.14
N ARG A 110 -33.99 -5.04 8.38
CA ARG A 110 -35.20 -5.57 8.99
C ARG A 110 -35.77 -6.75 8.21
N VAL A 111 -34.90 -7.54 7.60
CA VAL A 111 -35.26 -8.74 6.82
C VAL A 111 -34.67 -9.99 7.44
N THR A 112 -35.39 -11.10 7.27
CA THR A 112 -34.90 -12.44 7.63
C THR A 112 -34.26 -13.05 6.40
N GLY A 113 -32.98 -13.40 6.51
CA GLY A 113 -32.20 -14.02 5.44
C GLY A 113 -32.59 -15.48 5.17
N PRO A 114 -31.95 -16.12 4.17
CA PRO A 114 -32.16 -17.53 3.88
C PRO A 114 -31.73 -18.43 5.04
N VAL A 115 -32.31 -19.63 5.08
CA VAL A 115 -31.97 -20.62 6.10
C VAL A 115 -30.63 -21.28 5.74
N LEU A 116 -29.59 -21.01 6.53
CA LEU A 116 -28.23 -21.45 6.26
C LEU A 116 -27.59 -22.14 7.49
N PRO A 117 -26.54 -22.97 7.27
CA PRO A 117 -25.80 -23.63 8.34
C PRO A 117 -24.79 -22.69 9.01
N HIS A 118 -25.27 -21.66 9.71
CA HIS A 118 -24.44 -20.69 10.42
C HIS A 118 -23.60 -21.35 11.53
N LEU A 119 -22.40 -20.85 11.82
CA LEU A 119 -21.55 -21.41 12.88
C LEU A 119 -21.86 -20.82 14.26
N PHE A 120 -22.25 -19.55 14.33
CA PHE A 120 -22.52 -18.87 15.59
C PHE A 120 -24.01 -18.98 15.95
N GLN A 121 -24.41 -20.19 16.36
CA GLN A 121 -25.78 -20.48 16.79
C GLN A 121 -25.87 -20.60 18.31
N ARG A 122 -27.03 -20.23 18.86
CA ARG A 122 -27.41 -20.49 20.25
C ARG A 122 -28.72 -21.27 20.28
N ARG A 123 -28.93 -22.09 21.31
CA ARG A 123 -30.27 -22.62 21.62
C ARG A 123 -31.01 -21.57 22.45
N HIS A 124 -32.07 -21.02 21.87
CA HIS A 124 -32.99 -20.17 22.60
C HIS A 124 -34.30 -20.94 22.73
N TYR A 125 -34.64 -21.35 23.96
CA TYR A 125 -35.65 -22.38 24.21
C TYR A 125 -35.34 -23.68 23.43
N TRP A 126 -36.23 -24.08 22.52
CA TRP A 126 -36.21 -25.36 21.80
C TRP A 126 -35.67 -25.26 20.37
N GLN A 127 -35.46 -24.05 19.85
CA GLN A 127 -35.03 -23.85 18.46
C GLN A 127 -33.63 -23.23 18.39
N PRO A 128 -32.76 -23.72 17.49
CA PRO A 128 -31.50 -23.08 17.20
C PRO A 128 -31.74 -21.74 16.51
N GLN A 129 -31.02 -20.71 16.93
CA GLN A 129 -31.07 -19.38 16.34
C GLN A 129 -29.65 -18.82 16.17
N VAL A 130 -29.43 -18.04 15.13
CA VAL A 130 -28.18 -17.29 14.95
C VAL A 130 -27.99 -16.31 16.11
N MET A 131 -26.78 -16.21 16.63
CA MET A 131 -26.45 -15.21 17.64
C MET A 131 -26.50 -13.82 17.04
N GLY A 132 -27.27 -12.90 17.65
CA GLY A 132 -27.23 -11.48 17.29
C GLY A 132 -25.95 -10.81 17.79
N GLN A 133 -25.57 -9.69 17.17
CA GLN A 133 -24.35 -8.93 17.49
C GLN A 133 -24.29 -8.52 18.97
N ASN A 134 -25.41 -8.05 19.54
CA ASN A 134 -25.52 -7.72 20.97
C ASN A 134 -25.23 -8.91 21.89
N THR A 135 -25.54 -10.13 21.44
CA THR A 135 -25.22 -11.35 22.20
C THR A 135 -23.72 -11.58 22.22
N VAL A 136 -23.05 -11.44 21.07
CA VAL A 136 -21.59 -11.55 20.97
C VAL A 136 -20.92 -10.52 21.87
N SER A 137 -21.30 -9.25 21.78
CA SER A 137 -20.77 -8.18 22.64
C SER A 137 -20.97 -8.45 24.13
N ARG A 138 -22.15 -8.97 24.51
CA ARG A 138 -22.43 -9.35 25.91
C ARG A 138 -21.59 -10.53 26.38
N LEU A 139 -21.41 -11.56 25.54
CA LEU A 139 -20.57 -12.71 25.86
C LEU A 139 -19.10 -12.29 26.01
N LEU A 140 -18.60 -11.48 25.09
CA LEU A 140 -17.25 -10.90 25.15
C LEU A 140 -17.04 -10.14 26.46
N ARG A 141 -17.96 -9.23 26.81
CA ARG A 141 -17.90 -8.49 28.07
C ARG A 141 -17.85 -9.42 29.28
N LYS A 142 -18.70 -10.44 29.34
CA LYS A 142 -18.70 -11.42 30.44
C LYS A 142 -17.39 -12.20 30.52
N THR A 143 -16.78 -12.53 29.39
CA THR A 143 -15.47 -13.20 29.35
C THR A 143 -14.38 -12.28 29.89
N LEU A 144 -14.34 -11.02 29.46
CA LEU A 144 -13.39 -10.02 29.97
C LEU A 144 -13.54 -9.80 31.48
N GLU A 145 -14.78 -9.68 31.97
CA GLU A 145 -15.08 -9.55 33.42
C GLU A 145 -14.55 -10.76 34.21
N ARG A 146 -14.68 -11.98 33.67
CA ARG A 146 -14.17 -13.21 34.31
C ARG A 146 -12.65 -13.32 34.31
N MET A 147 -11.99 -12.79 33.29
CA MET A 147 -10.52 -12.78 33.21
C MET A 147 -9.89 -11.76 34.17
N GLY A 148 -10.68 -10.81 34.69
CA GLY A 148 -10.19 -9.84 35.68
C GLY A 148 -9.13 -8.87 35.13
N LEU A 149 -9.09 -8.65 33.81
CA LEU A 149 -8.13 -7.74 33.18
C LEU A 149 -8.34 -6.31 33.68
N ARG A 150 -7.25 -5.68 34.14
CA ARG A 150 -7.23 -4.32 34.66
C ARG A 150 -6.18 -3.48 33.95
N ASP A 151 -6.45 -2.19 33.79
CA ASP A 151 -5.47 -1.24 33.29
C ASP A 151 -4.41 -0.90 34.37
N GLN A 152 -3.43 -0.08 34.02
CA GLN A 152 -2.37 0.35 34.94
C GLN A 152 -2.89 1.15 36.16
N ALA A 153 -4.10 1.72 36.05
CA ALA A 153 -4.78 2.43 37.14
C ALA A 153 -5.69 1.49 37.98
N GLY A 154 -5.71 0.20 37.67
CA GLY A 154 -6.51 -0.80 38.38
C GLY A 154 -7.98 -0.86 37.93
N ASN A 155 -8.39 -0.13 36.89
CA ASN A 155 -9.77 -0.15 36.41
C ASN A 155 -10.02 -1.37 35.51
N PRO A 156 -11.22 -1.98 35.53
CA PRO A 156 -11.56 -3.08 34.63
C PRO A 156 -11.46 -2.66 33.16
N MET A 157 -10.72 -3.44 32.37
CA MET A 157 -10.58 -3.18 30.95
C MET A 157 -11.90 -3.52 30.23
N ARG A 158 -12.38 -2.58 29.42
CA ARG A 158 -13.59 -2.75 28.61
C ARG A 158 -13.21 -2.72 27.15
N TYR A 159 -13.46 -3.82 26.46
CA TYR A 159 -13.24 -3.94 25.02
C TYR A 159 -14.52 -4.35 24.30
N THR A 160 -14.71 -3.76 23.13
CA THR A 160 -15.78 -4.08 22.18
C THR A 160 -15.23 -4.91 21.02
N PRO A 161 -16.07 -5.62 20.24
CA PRO A 161 -15.60 -6.29 19.03
C PRO A 161 -14.89 -5.34 18.05
N HIS A 162 -15.32 -4.07 18.01
CA HIS A 162 -14.68 -3.04 17.21
C HIS A 162 -13.24 -2.77 17.68
N ASP A 163 -12.96 -2.80 18.99
CA ASP A 163 -11.61 -2.59 19.51
C ASP A 163 -10.66 -3.72 19.09
N PHE A 164 -11.10 -4.98 19.10
CA PHE A 164 -10.29 -6.10 18.58
C PHE A 164 -9.98 -5.93 17.09
N ARG A 165 -10.95 -5.43 16.31
CA ARG A 165 -10.73 -5.10 14.90
C ARG A 165 -9.73 -3.95 14.72
N ARG A 166 -9.76 -2.93 15.58
CA ARG A 166 -8.76 -1.84 15.58
C ARG A 166 -7.38 -2.36 15.94
N MET A 167 -7.27 -3.22 16.97
CA MET A 167 -6.00 -3.84 17.37
C MET A 167 -5.40 -4.62 16.21
N PHE A 168 -6.18 -5.46 15.53
CA PHE A 168 -5.72 -6.17 14.33
C PHE A 168 -5.25 -5.20 13.23
N ALA A 169 -6.03 -4.16 12.95
CA ALA A 169 -5.68 -3.20 11.89
C ALA A 169 -4.38 -2.45 12.20
N THR A 170 -4.22 -2.01 13.45
CA THR A 170 -2.97 -1.42 13.94
C THR A 170 -1.83 -2.41 13.80
N GLU A 171 -1.98 -3.62 14.35
CA GLU A 171 -0.93 -4.65 14.35
C GLU A 171 -0.49 -5.06 12.94
N ALA A 172 -1.43 -5.25 12.02
CA ALA A 172 -1.15 -5.59 10.64
C ALA A 172 -0.31 -4.49 9.95
N VAL A 173 -0.73 -3.22 10.12
CA VAL A 173 -0.01 -2.08 9.54
C VAL A 173 1.36 -1.89 10.22
N THR A 174 1.43 -1.99 11.55
CA THR A 174 2.68 -1.89 12.33
C THR A 174 3.64 -3.05 12.05
N GLY A 175 3.10 -4.23 11.74
CA GLY A 175 3.85 -5.42 11.33
C GLY A 175 4.40 -5.34 9.90
N GLY A 176 4.15 -4.24 9.20
CA GLY A 176 4.68 -3.96 7.86
C GLY A 176 3.77 -4.43 6.72
N LEU A 177 2.53 -4.83 6.99
CA LEU A 177 1.58 -5.15 5.93
C LEU A 177 1.23 -3.88 5.15
N PRO A 178 1.37 -3.85 3.81
CA PRO A 178 1.04 -2.66 3.04
C PRO A 178 -0.42 -2.24 3.25
N VAL A 179 -0.64 -0.93 3.42
CA VAL A 179 -1.94 -0.35 3.81
C VAL A 179 -3.08 -0.73 2.88
N HIS A 180 -2.82 -0.85 1.57
CA HIS A 180 -3.81 -1.27 0.60
C HIS A 180 -4.19 -2.75 0.75
N ILE A 181 -3.25 -3.61 1.15
CA ILE A 181 -3.53 -5.03 1.46
C ILE A 181 -4.30 -5.12 2.79
N ALA A 182 -3.88 -4.40 3.82
CA ALA A 182 -4.61 -4.32 5.09
C ALA A 182 -6.05 -3.82 4.89
N ALA A 183 -6.25 -2.80 4.05
CA ALA A 183 -7.57 -2.31 3.68
C ALA A 183 -8.43 -3.38 2.99
N ARG A 184 -7.85 -4.18 2.08
CA ARG A 184 -8.54 -5.28 1.40
C ARG A 184 -8.95 -6.38 2.38
N ILE A 185 -8.07 -6.78 3.30
CA ILE A 185 -8.36 -7.75 4.37
C ILE A 185 -9.48 -7.26 5.28
N LEU A 186 -9.49 -5.97 5.62
CA LEU A 186 -10.55 -5.35 6.40
C LEU A 186 -11.83 -5.11 5.57
N GLY A 187 -11.79 -5.21 4.24
CA GLY A 187 -12.91 -4.87 3.37
C GLY A 187 -13.24 -3.38 3.35
N HIS A 188 -12.26 -2.49 3.53
CA HIS A 188 -12.46 -1.04 3.41
C HIS A 188 -12.53 -0.61 1.94
N LYS A 189 -13.58 0.13 1.56
CA LYS A 189 -13.72 0.71 0.21
C LYS A 189 -12.75 1.85 -0.04
N ALA A 190 -12.51 2.67 0.98
CA ALA A 190 -11.60 3.81 0.92
C ALA A 190 -10.34 3.51 1.74
N LEU A 191 -9.17 3.77 1.15
CA LEU A 191 -7.88 3.61 1.84
C LEU A 191 -7.74 4.54 3.05
N THR A 192 -8.40 5.69 3.02
CA THR A 192 -8.39 6.70 4.10
C THR A 192 -8.81 6.13 5.45
N THR A 193 -9.76 5.18 5.47
CA THR A 193 -10.20 4.48 6.70
C THR A 193 -9.08 3.66 7.34
N THR A 194 -8.19 3.07 6.54
CA THR A 194 -7.04 2.31 7.04
C THR A 194 -5.83 3.20 7.31
N GLN A 195 -5.70 4.33 6.60
CA GLN A 195 -4.59 5.28 6.81
C GLN A 195 -4.59 5.88 8.22
N ALA A 196 -5.72 5.95 8.92
CA ALA A 196 -5.76 6.38 10.32
C ALA A 196 -4.85 5.54 11.24
N TYR A 197 -4.57 4.29 10.89
CA TYR A 197 -3.65 3.42 11.64
C TYR A 197 -2.16 3.68 11.32
N LEU A 198 -1.85 4.46 10.27
CA LEU A 198 -0.47 4.87 9.94
C LEU A 198 0.06 5.99 10.82
N ALA A 199 -0.81 6.74 11.49
CA ALA A 199 -0.44 7.92 12.29
C ALA A 199 0.55 7.59 13.43
N VAL A 200 0.78 6.31 13.70
CA VAL A 200 1.73 5.79 14.69
C VAL A 200 3.19 5.81 14.20
N PHE A 201 3.50 6.19 12.95
CA PHE A 201 4.86 6.02 12.40
C PHE A 201 5.53 7.26 11.78
N GLN A 202 6.59 7.75 12.42
CA GLN A 202 7.66 8.52 11.76
C GLN A 202 8.92 7.67 11.52
N ASP A 203 9.26 6.73 12.41
CA ASP A 203 10.47 5.91 12.28
C ASP A 203 10.38 4.83 11.19
N ASP A 204 9.21 4.20 11.01
CA ASP A 204 9.03 3.19 9.96
C ASP A 204 9.00 3.79 8.55
N LEU A 205 8.59 5.04 8.40
CA LEU A 205 8.69 5.75 7.12
C LEU A 205 10.18 5.86 6.71
N ILE A 206 11.03 6.29 7.64
CA ILE A 206 12.47 6.44 7.42
C ILE A 206 13.09 5.06 7.12
N ARG A 207 12.77 4.03 7.91
CA ARG A 207 13.28 2.67 7.72
C ARG A 207 12.86 2.07 6.37
N THR A 208 11.58 2.17 6.02
CA THR A 208 11.04 1.63 4.76
C THR A 208 11.64 2.36 3.56
N TYR A 209 11.76 3.68 3.64
CA TYR A 209 12.36 4.48 2.58
C TYR A 209 13.85 4.16 2.38
N ARG A 210 14.62 3.99 3.46
CA ARG A 210 16.02 3.54 3.39
C ARG A 210 16.14 2.16 2.73
N GLY A 211 15.34 1.18 3.17
CA GLY A 211 15.36 -0.17 2.58
C GLY A 211 14.90 -0.22 1.11
N PHE A 212 14.04 0.71 0.68
CA PHE A 212 13.72 0.89 -0.74
C PHE A 212 14.94 1.41 -1.53
N LEU A 213 15.63 2.44 -1.01
CA LEU A 213 16.82 2.99 -1.65
C LEU A 213 17.97 1.97 -1.73
N ASP A 214 18.18 1.20 -0.67
CA ASP A 214 19.27 0.22 -0.60
C ASP A 214 19.07 -0.93 -1.59
N ARG A 215 17.84 -1.43 -1.77
CA ARG A 215 17.53 -2.42 -2.82
C ARG A 215 17.82 -1.89 -4.22
N ARG A 216 17.41 -0.65 -4.50
CA ARG A 216 17.72 0.01 -5.78
C ARG A 216 19.22 0.21 -6.01
N ARG A 217 20.00 0.43 -4.96
CA ARG A 217 21.46 0.52 -5.05
C ARG A 217 22.08 -0.84 -5.29
N ALA A 218 21.57 -1.90 -4.68
CA ALA A 218 22.04 -3.26 -4.87
C ALA A 218 21.75 -3.81 -6.28
N GLU A 219 20.63 -3.41 -6.89
CA GLU A 219 20.25 -3.78 -8.26
C GLU A 219 20.98 -2.99 -9.34
N ARG A 220 21.74 -1.94 -8.97
CA ARG A 220 22.50 -1.17 -9.97
C ARG A 220 23.74 -1.94 -10.41
N PRO A 221 23.99 -2.05 -11.73
CA PRO A 221 25.20 -2.64 -12.25
C PRO A 221 26.44 -1.92 -11.68
N VAL A 222 27.45 -2.67 -11.24
CA VAL A 222 28.70 -2.12 -10.64
C VAL A 222 29.42 -1.21 -11.65
N GLU A 223 29.22 -1.44 -12.94
CA GLU A 223 29.75 -0.69 -14.06
C GLU A 223 29.25 0.78 -14.06
N GLU A 224 28.08 1.07 -13.47
CA GLU A 224 27.60 2.45 -13.28
C GLU A 224 28.38 3.22 -12.22
N TYR A 225 29.13 2.54 -11.35
CA TYR A 225 29.96 3.13 -10.30
C TYR A 225 31.44 3.27 -10.68
N ARG A 226 31.82 2.91 -11.92
CA ARG A 226 33.23 3.08 -12.32
C ARG A 226 33.59 4.56 -12.36
N GLU A 227 34.80 4.87 -11.92
CA GLU A 227 35.34 6.21 -12.14
C GLU A 227 35.46 6.46 -13.66
N PRO A 228 34.90 7.57 -14.17
CA PRO A 228 35.07 7.95 -15.57
C PRO A 228 36.55 8.03 -15.90
N THR A 229 36.94 7.55 -17.09
CA THR A 229 38.32 7.75 -17.54
C THR A 229 38.56 9.23 -17.78
N GLU A 230 39.83 9.64 -17.70
CA GLU A 230 40.24 11.02 -18.00
C GLU A 230 39.78 11.48 -19.40
N GLN A 231 39.72 10.56 -20.36
CA GLN A 231 39.26 10.85 -21.73
C GLN A 231 37.73 11.06 -21.79
N GLU A 232 36.97 10.29 -21.03
CA GLU A 232 35.51 10.47 -20.89
C GLU A 232 35.17 11.72 -20.10
N TRP A 233 35.99 12.05 -19.10
CA TRP A 233 35.87 13.29 -18.36
C TRP A 233 36.13 14.52 -19.23
N ARG A 234 37.18 14.49 -20.06
CA ARG A 234 37.44 15.54 -21.05
C ARG A 234 36.33 15.64 -22.09
N ALA A 235 35.81 14.51 -22.60
CA ALA A 235 34.70 14.51 -23.54
C ALA A 235 33.41 15.10 -22.91
N PHE A 236 33.16 14.79 -21.63
CA PHE A 236 32.06 15.36 -20.85
C PHE A 236 32.26 16.87 -20.63
N GLN A 237 33.47 17.33 -20.31
CA GLN A 237 33.76 18.76 -20.15
C GLN A 237 33.63 19.53 -21.47
N GLN A 238 34.19 19.00 -22.55
CA GLN A 238 34.06 19.57 -23.91
C GLN A 238 32.60 19.61 -24.38
N HIS A 239 31.73 18.73 -23.88
CA HIS A 239 30.29 18.78 -24.13
C HIS A 239 29.68 20.13 -23.71
N PHE A 240 30.11 20.71 -22.59
CA PHE A 240 29.56 21.98 -22.11
C PHE A 240 30.04 23.17 -22.94
N GLU A 241 31.26 23.12 -23.48
CA GLU A 241 31.80 24.16 -24.35
C GLU A 241 31.12 24.18 -25.72
N LEU A 242 30.93 23.01 -26.33
CA LEU A 242 30.26 22.87 -27.63
C LEU A 242 28.75 23.15 -27.60
N ARG A 243 28.15 23.24 -26.41
CA ARG A 243 26.73 23.55 -26.21
C ARG A 243 26.45 25.04 -25.99
N LYS A 244 27.47 25.89 -26.01
CA LYS A 244 27.30 27.34 -26.09
C LYS A 244 26.75 27.70 -27.47
N VAL A 245 25.55 28.28 -27.46
CA VAL A 245 24.85 28.74 -28.66
C VAL A 245 24.65 30.25 -28.58
N SER A 246 24.23 30.87 -29.68
CA SER A 246 24.19 32.33 -29.84
C SER A 246 23.41 33.11 -28.75
N LEU A 247 22.48 32.47 -28.03
CA LEU A 247 21.66 33.08 -26.99
C LEU A 247 21.93 32.54 -25.57
N GLY A 248 22.84 31.58 -25.40
CA GLY A 248 23.10 30.96 -24.10
C GLY A 248 23.59 29.53 -24.22
N THR A 249 23.05 28.63 -23.40
CA THR A 249 23.52 27.24 -23.32
C THR A 249 22.39 26.25 -23.62
N CYS A 250 22.68 25.21 -24.39
CA CYS A 250 21.75 24.12 -24.63
C CYS A 250 21.77 23.12 -23.45
N GLY A 251 20.67 23.02 -22.69
CA GLY A 251 20.52 22.12 -21.55
C GLY A 251 20.14 20.68 -21.90
N ARG A 252 20.39 20.24 -23.14
CA ARG A 252 20.10 18.87 -23.58
C ARG A 252 21.09 17.90 -22.90
N PRO A 253 20.65 16.73 -22.40
CA PRO A 253 21.54 15.77 -21.75
C PRO A 253 22.74 15.33 -22.60
N TYR A 254 23.83 14.94 -21.94
CA TYR A 254 24.99 14.34 -22.60
C TYR A 254 24.57 13.14 -23.45
N GLY A 255 25.15 13.01 -24.65
CA GLY A 255 24.87 11.90 -25.57
C GLY A 255 23.54 11.98 -26.36
N THR A 256 22.74 13.04 -26.23
CA THR A 256 21.52 13.20 -27.08
C THR A 256 21.73 14.19 -28.24
N PRO A 257 21.63 13.74 -29.51
CA PRO A 257 21.78 14.61 -30.69
C PRO A 257 20.58 15.57 -30.84
N CYS A 258 20.76 16.67 -31.57
CA CYS A 258 19.68 17.60 -31.92
C CYS A 258 19.38 17.51 -33.43
N LYS A 259 18.11 17.31 -33.81
CA LYS A 259 17.69 17.30 -35.23
C LYS A 259 17.37 18.70 -35.77
N HIS A 260 17.32 19.70 -34.91
CA HIS A 260 16.91 21.07 -35.22
C HIS A 260 18.05 22.04 -34.95
N GLU A 261 19.25 21.68 -35.40
CA GLU A 261 20.44 22.52 -35.27
C GLU A 261 20.12 23.95 -35.75
N HIS A 262 20.60 24.94 -34.99
CA HIS A 262 20.35 26.37 -35.22
C HIS A 262 18.91 26.90 -35.02
N ALA A 263 17.92 26.08 -34.67
CA ALA A 263 16.56 26.53 -34.32
C ALA A 263 16.33 26.77 -32.81
N CYS A 264 17.39 27.20 -32.09
CA CYS A 264 17.41 27.20 -30.62
C CYS A 264 16.35 28.13 -29.98
N ILE A 265 15.91 29.17 -30.69
CA ILE A 265 14.95 30.14 -30.15
C ILE A 265 13.59 29.51 -29.76
N ARG A 266 13.15 28.47 -30.46
CA ARG A 266 11.94 27.71 -30.11
C ARG A 266 12.19 26.53 -29.18
N CYS A 267 13.46 26.22 -28.90
CA CYS A 267 13.82 25.04 -28.13
C CYS A 267 13.52 25.25 -26.63
N PRO A 268 12.77 24.35 -25.97
CA PRO A 268 12.42 24.50 -24.56
C PRO A 268 13.60 24.27 -23.62
N VAL A 269 14.64 23.56 -24.08
CA VAL A 269 15.85 23.29 -23.30
C VAL A 269 16.96 24.33 -23.51
N LEU A 270 16.69 25.42 -24.24
CA LEU A 270 17.62 26.54 -24.33
C LEU A 270 17.56 27.35 -23.03
N GLN A 271 18.66 27.38 -22.29
CA GLN A 271 18.85 28.26 -21.15
C GLN A 271 19.46 29.56 -21.66
N ILE A 272 18.71 30.66 -21.54
CA ILE A 272 19.15 31.96 -22.02
C ILE A 272 20.18 32.54 -21.05
N ASP A 273 21.30 33.01 -21.60
CA ASP A 273 22.26 33.81 -20.84
C ASP A 273 21.65 35.21 -20.61
N PRO A 274 21.46 35.67 -19.36
CA PRO A 274 20.93 37.00 -19.07
C PRO A 274 21.69 38.13 -19.79
N ARG A 275 22.99 37.95 -20.08
CA ARG A 275 23.80 38.92 -20.83
C ARG A 275 23.37 39.07 -22.29
N GLN A 276 22.68 38.08 -22.86
CA GLN A 276 22.15 38.09 -24.23
C GLN A 276 20.76 38.71 -24.34
N ARG A 277 20.24 39.34 -23.27
CA ARG A 277 18.93 40.04 -23.29
C ARG A 277 18.81 41.02 -24.45
N GLY A 278 19.84 41.83 -24.71
CA GLY A 278 19.84 42.81 -25.81
C GLY A 278 19.65 42.15 -27.18
N ARG A 279 20.40 41.08 -27.45
CA ARG A 279 20.29 40.29 -28.67
C ARG A 279 18.90 39.65 -28.84
N LEU A 280 18.28 39.21 -27.74
CA LEU A 280 16.93 38.64 -27.79
C LEU A 280 15.87 39.71 -28.15
N ILE A 281 16.04 40.94 -27.68
CA ILE A 281 15.19 42.08 -28.05
C ILE A 281 15.35 42.41 -29.55
N GLU A 282 16.58 42.45 -30.06
CA GLU A 282 16.85 42.64 -31.49
C GLU A 282 16.16 41.58 -32.36
N ILE A 283 16.22 40.31 -31.95
CA ILE A 283 15.54 39.22 -32.66
C ILE A 283 14.02 39.41 -32.65
N ILE A 284 13.44 39.81 -31.52
CA ILE A 284 12.00 40.10 -31.42
C ILE A 284 11.60 41.24 -32.37
N GLN A 285 12.40 42.30 -32.44
CA GLN A 285 12.15 43.42 -33.37
C GLN A 285 12.21 42.96 -34.83
N ASN A 286 13.25 42.20 -35.21
CA ASN A 286 13.39 41.67 -36.56
C ASN A 286 12.23 40.72 -36.93
N LEU A 287 11.77 39.89 -35.99
CA LEU A 287 10.62 39.01 -36.22
C LEU A 287 9.33 39.80 -36.49
N HIS A 288 9.09 40.91 -35.78
CA HIS A 288 7.95 41.78 -36.08
C HIS A 288 8.02 42.38 -37.48
N GLU A 289 9.21 42.83 -37.92
CA GLU A 289 9.43 43.34 -39.27
C GLU A 289 9.14 42.29 -40.34
N ARG A 290 9.70 41.09 -40.19
CA ARG A 290 9.48 39.98 -41.13
C ARG A 290 8.03 39.52 -41.16
N ILE A 291 7.32 39.53 -40.04
CA ILE A 291 5.88 39.21 -40.00
C ILE A 291 5.09 40.26 -40.78
N ARG A 292 5.42 41.56 -40.65
CA ARG A 292 4.75 42.63 -41.42
C ARG A 292 4.98 42.45 -42.92
N GLU A 293 6.21 42.16 -43.33
CA GLU A 293 6.57 41.87 -44.71
C GLU A 293 5.79 40.66 -45.26
N ALA A 294 5.84 39.53 -44.56
CA ALA A 294 5.16 38.31 -44.98
C ALA A 294 3.64 38.49 -45.08
N ARG A 295 3.03 39.29 -44.19
CA ARG A 295 1.62 39.68 -44.30
C ARG A 295 1.34 40.55 -45.51
N GLY A 296 2.20 41.54 -45.79
CA GLY A 296 2.07 42.41 -46.96
C GLY A 296 2.15 41.65 -48.28
N ASN A 297 2.95 40.58 -48.33
CA ASN A 297 3.12 39.73 -49.52
C ASN A 297 2.19 38.51 -49.57
N GLY A 298 1.35 38.28 -48.54
CA GLY A 298 0.41 37.16 -48.50
C GLY A 298 1.03 35.78 -48.22
N TRP A 299 2.24 35.70 -47.65
CA TRP A 299 2.93 34.45 -47.32
C TRP A 299 2.44 33.85 -45.99
N LEU A 300 1.20 33.36 -45.98
CA LEU A 300 0.53 32.93 -44.75
C LEU A 300 1.28 31.85 -43.96
N GLY A 301 1.91 30.87 -44.63
CA GLY A 301 2.71 29.83 -43.97
C GLY A 301 3.99 30.37 -43.32
N GLU A 302 4.60 31.41 -43.89
CA GLU A 302 5.76 32.07 -43.27
C GLU A 302 5.33 32.91 -42.06
N VAL A 303 4.16 33.57 -42.14
CA VAL A 303 3.58 34.30 -41.00
C VAL A 303 3.40 33.38 -39.79
N GLU A 304 2.83 32.19 -39.98
CA GLU A 304 2.62 31.23 -38.90
C GLU A 304 3.95 30.80 -38.26
N GLY A 305 4.95 30.47 -39.09
CA GLY A 305 6.28 30.13 -38.61
C GLY A 305 6.93 31.29 -37.83
N LEU A 306 6.95 32.49 -38.39
CA LEU A 306 7.56 33.65 -37.74
C LEU A 306 6.84 34.02 -36.43
N GLN A 307 5.52 33.89 -36.37
CA GLN A 307 4.74 34.11 -35.16
C GLN A 307 5.14 33.12 -34.04
N ALA A 308 5.28 31.83 -34.36
CA ALA A 308 5.74 30.84 -33.40
C ALA A 308 7.18 31.13 -32.87
N SER A 309 8.06 31.68 -33.71
CA SER A 309 9.38 32.15 -33.27
C SER A 309 9.28 33.36 -32.35
N LEU A 310 8.40 34.31 -32.67
CA LEU A 310 8.18 35.54 -31.91
C LEU A 310 7.62 35.24 -30.53
N ASP A 311 6.63 34.35 -30.44
CA ASP A 311 6.02 33.95 -29.17
C ASP A 311 7.05 33.28 -28.26
N ALA A 312 7.87 32.37 -28.81
CA ALA A 312 8.94 31.71 -28.07
C ALA A 312 10.04 32.69 -27.62
N ALA A 313 10.42 33.65 -28.45
CA ALA A 313 11.39 34.68 -28.11
C ALA A 313 10.88 35.59 -26.98
N THR A 314 9.62 35.99 -27.05
CA THR A 314 8.95 36.85 -26.06
C THR A 314 8.82 36.14 -24.72
N ALA A 315 8.39 34.87 -24.72
CA ALA A 315 8.30 34.06 -23.51
C ALA A 315 9.66 33.96 -22.78
N LYS A 316 10.74 33.78 -23.55
CA LYS A 316 12.10 33.71 -23.01
C LYS A 316 12.63 35.05 -22.51
N LEU A 317 12.24 36.16 -23.14
CA LEU A 317 12.58 37.49 -22.64
C LEU A 317 11.89 37.75 -21.29
N ASN A 318 10.63 37.34 -21.17
CA ASN A 318 9.85 37.45 -19.94
C ASN A 318 10.41 36.58 -18.80
N SER A 319 10.96 35.40 -19.12
CA SER A 319 11.59 34.55 -18.09
C SER A 319 12.89 35.15 -17.52
N LEU A 320 13.50 36.13 -18.19
CA LEU A 320 14.67 36.86 -17.67
C LEU A 320 14.29 38.06 -16.78
N THR A 321 13.01 38.45 -16.73
CA THR A 321 12.54 39.62 -15.96
C THR A 321 11.89 39.28 -14.62
N LEU A 322 11.66 38.00 -14.33
CA LEU A 322 11.09 37.56 -13.06
C LEU A 322 12.22 37.31 -12.06
N PRO A 323 12.19 37.94 -10.86
CA PRO A 323 13.17 37.70 -9.80
C PRO A 323 13.10 36.29 -9.21
#